data_AF-A0A8T6SIM1-F1
#
_entry.id   AF-A0A8T6SIM1-F1
#
_cell.length_a   1.000
_cell.length_b   1.000
_cell.length_c   1.000
_cell.angle_alpha   90.00
_cell.angle_beta   90.00
_cell.angle_gamma   90.00
#
_symmetry.space_group_name_H-M   'P 1'
#
loop_
_entity.id
_entity.type
_entity.pdbx_description
1 polymer ?
#
loop_
_entity_poly.entity_id
_entity_poly.type
_entity_poly.pdbx_seq_one_letter_code
_entity_poly.pdbx_strand_id
1 'polypeptide(L)' 'GKPSIVIATSGMLEGGPVIDYFKRLAPDKRNRMIFVSYQIEGTLGSRVQKGLTEAPMINSEGRIEITKI' A
#
# COMPACT_ATOMS: atom_id res chain seq x y z
N GLY A 1 -4.98 -2.39 -17.55
CA GLY A 1 -6.08 -1.45 -17.83
C GLY A 1 -5.51 -0.15 -18.39
N LYS A 2 -6.36 0.79 -18.80
CA LYS A 2 -5.92 2.16 -19.12
C LYS A 2 -5.51 2.90 -17.82
N PRO A 3 -4.66 3.93 -17.89
CA PRO A 3 -4.37 4.78 -16.74
C PRO A 3 -5.66 5.33 -16.12
N SER A 4 -5.78 5.24 -14.80
CA SER A 4 -6.96 5.68 -14.05
C SER A 4 -6.56 6.10 -12.64
N ILE A 5 -7.45 6.82 -11.96
CA ILE A 5 -7.30 7.23 -10.56
C ILE A 5 -8.15 6.29 -9.72
N VAL A 6 -7.55 5.71 -8.67
CA VAL A 6 -8.24 4.86 -7.70
C VAL A 6 -8.24 5.57 -6.37
N ILE A 7 -9.43 5.74 -5.78
CA ILE A 7 -9.60 6.21 -4.41
C ILE A 7 -10.19 5.05 -3.63
N ALA A 8 -9.49 4.61 -2.59
CA ALA A 8 -9.87 3.45 -1.80
C ALA A 8 -9.75 3.74 -0.30
N THR A 9 -10.58 3.08 0.49
CA THR A 9 -10.41 2.98 1.94
C THR A 9 -9.43 1.85 2.26
N SER A 10 -8.64 1.88 3.35
CA SER A 10 -8.48 2.91 4.39
C SER A 10 -7.34 3.90 4.10
N GLY A 11 -7.36 5.07 4.75
CA GLY A 11 -6.39 6.16 4.48
C GLY A 11 -4.97 5.93 4.99
N MET A 12 -4.72 4.88 5.78
CA MET A 12 -3.42 4.61 6.43
C MET A 12 -2.82 3.23 6.10
N LEU A 13 -3.37 2.52 5.11
CA LEU A 13 -2.91 1.18 4.73
C LEU A 13 -2.95 0.15 5.87
N GLU A 14 -3.91 0.26 6.79
CA GLU A 14 -4.07 -0.69 7.90
C GLU A 14 -5.06 -1.82 7.56
N GLY A 15 -5.82 -1.66 6.47
CA GLY A 15 -6.84 -2.63 6.07
C GLY A 15 -7.76 -2.10 4.97
N GLY A 16 -8.69 -2.96 4.55
CA GLY A 16 -9.64 -2.68 3.48
C GLY A 16 -9.06 -2.89 2.08
N PRO A 17 -9.80 -2.48 1.04
CA PRO A 17 -9.42 -2.75 -0.36
C PRO A 17 -8.11 -2.07 -0.77
N VAL A 18 -7.70 -0.99 -0.10
CA VAL A 18 -6.42 -0.31 -0.38
C VAL A 18 -5.22 -1.26 -0.26
N ILE A 19 -5.28 -2.28 0.60
CA ILE A 19 -4.21 -3.26 0.77
C ILE A 19 -4.00 -4.08 -0.51
N ASP A 20 -5.09 -4.48 -1.16
CA ASP A 20 -5.02 -5.26 -2.38
C ASP A 20 -4.56 -4.42 -3.57
N TYR A 21 -5.00 -3.16 -3.64
CA TYR A 21 -4.47 -2.21 -4.62
C TYR A 21 -2.99 -1.97 -4.40
N PHE A 22 -2.56 -1.75 -3.16
CA PHE A 22 -1.18 -1.49 -2.81
C PHE A 22 -0.28 -2.67 -3.20
N LYS A 23 -0.61 -3.90 -2.81
CA LYS A 23 0.13 -5.11 -3.18
C LYS A 23 0.30 -5.28 -4.70
N ARG A 24 -0.73 -4.97 -5.46
CA ARG A 24 -0.75 -5.20 -6.92
C ARG A 24 -0.11 -4.06 -7.71
N LEU A 25 -0.23 -2.83 -7.22
CA LEU A 25 0.15 -1.63 -7.98
C LEU A 25 1.46 -0.99 -7.51
N ALA A 26 1.85 -1.15 -6.24
CA ALA A 26 3.09 -0.56 -5.72
C ALA A 26 4.36 -1.01 -6.46
N PRO A 27 4.58 -2.31 -6.78
CA PRO A 27 5.82 -2.76 -7.41
C PRO A 27 6.11 -2.14 -8.79
N ASP A 28 5.09 -1.62 -9.48
CA ASP A 28 5.24 -1.00 -10.80
C ASP A 28 5.53 0.49 -10.64
N LYS A 29 6.78 0.88 -10.96
CA LYS A 29 7.30 2.25 -10.89
C LYS A 29 6.54 3.27 -11.76
N ARG A 30 5.67 2.83 -12.67
CA ARG A 30 4.79 3.72 -13.46
C ARG A 30 3.61 4.24 -12.63
N ASN A 31 3.28 3.56 -11.54
CA ASN A 31 2.20 3.96 -10.65
C ASN A 31 2.72 4.96 -9.61
N ARG A 32 1.81 5.80 -9.10
CA ARG A 32 2.09 6.67 -7.96
C ARG A 32 1.02 6.52 -6.90
N MET A 33 1.46 6.53 -5.65
CA MET A 33 0.61 6.58 -4.48
C MET A 33 0.68 7.98 -3.87
N ILE A 34 -0.47 8.52 -3.47
CA ILE A 34 -0.59 9.86 -2.88
C ILE A 34 -1.34 9.74 -1.56
N PHE A 35 -0.71 10.16 -0.46
CA PHE A 35 -1.36 10.29 0.83
C PHE A 35 -1.98 11.68 0.95
N VAL A 36 -3.28 11.75 1.27
CA VAL A 36 -4.04 13.01 1.39
C VAL A 36 -4.39 13.38 2.84
N SER A 37 -3.92 12.60 3.81
CA SER A 37 -4.19 12.77 5.24
C SER A 37 -2.97 12.40 6.07
N TYR A 38 -2.97 12.83 7.34
CA TYR A 38 -1.91 12.50 8.28
C TYR A 38 -1.78 10.99 8.50
N GLN A 39 -0.55 10.50 8.47
CA GLN A 39 -0.22 9.10 8.69
C GLN A 39 0.30 8.93 10.12
N ILE A 40 -0.47 8.23 10.96
CA ILE A 40 -0.08 7.96 12.35
C ILE A 40 1.18 7.12 12.36
N GLU A 41 2.13 7.50 13.22
CA GLU A 41 3.39 6.76 13.35
C GLU A 41 3.15 5.30 13.77
N GLY A 42 3.91 4.39 13.16
CA GLY A 42 3.76 2.95 13.37
C GLY A 42 2.88 2.25 12.33
N THR A 43 1.95 2.97 11.68
CA THR A 43 1.12 2.46 10.57
C THR A 43 1.96 2.11 9.35
N LEU A 44 1.45 1.23 8.49
CA LEU A 44 2.08 0.93 7.21
C LEU A 44 2.18 2.18 6.33
N GLY A 45 1.13 3.01 6.30
CA GLY A 45 1.13 4.28 5.56
C GLY A 45 2.28 5.21 5.96
N SER A 46 2.54 5.35 7.27
CA SER A 46 3.68 6.15 7.76
C SER A 46 5.03 5.59 7.32
N ARG A 47 5.21 4.25 7.32
CA ARG A 47 6.45 3.62 6.87
C ARG A 47 6.66 3.80 5.36
N VAL A 48 5.60 3.64 4.56
CA VAL A 48 5.64 3.88 3.11
C VAL A 48 6.02 5.33 2.82
N GLN A 49 5.43 6.29 3.54
CA GLN A 49 5.77 7.70 3.40
C GLN A 49 7.24 8.00 3.73
N LYS A 50 7.83 7.26 4.68
CA LYS A 50 9.26 7.35 5.05
C LYS A 50 10.19 6.61 4.06
N GLY A 51 9.67 6.03 2.98
CA GLY A 51 10.47 5.39 1.93
C GLY A 51 10.68 3.88 2.13
N LEU A 52 9.77 3.19 2.81
CA LEU A 52 9.81 1.73 2.92
C LEU A 52 9.78 1.06 1.53
N THR A 53 10.79 0.24 1.23
CA THR A 53 10.93 -0.47 -0.05
C THR A 53 10.38 -1.89 -0.02
N GLU A 54 10.19 -2.47 1.17
CA GLU A 54 9.69 -3.82 1.37
C GLU A 54 8.82 -3.87 2.63
N ALA A 55 7.63 -4.50 2.54
CA ALA A 55 6.76 -4.70 3.69
C ALA A 55 6.33 -6.16 3.83
N PRO A 56 6.28 -6.71 5.06
CA PRO A 56 5.60 -7.97 5.32
C PRO A 56 4.09 -7.76 5.19
N MET A 57 3.45 -8.49 4.28
CA MET A 57 2.01 -8.43 4.07
C MET A 57 1.41 -9.84 4.06
N ILE A 58 0.16 -9.96 4.51
CA ILE A 58 -0.54 -11.24 4.54
C ILE A 58 -1.09 -11.55 3.15
N ASN A 59 -0.75 -12.70 2.57
CA ASN A 59 -1.28 -13.14 1.28
C ASN A 59 -2.69 -13.78 1.43
N SER A 60 -3.30 -14.18 0.32
CA SER A 60 -4.65 -14.78 0.32
C SER A 60 -4.75 -16.10 1.09
N GLU A 61 -3.63 -16.75 1.41
CA GLU A 61 -3.54 -17.99 2.18
C GLU A 61 -3.31 -17.73 3.68
N GLY A 62 -3.30 -16.47 4.12
CA GLY A 62 -3.05 -16.11 5.52
C GLY A 62 -1.57 -16.15 5.91
N ARG A 63 -0.65 -16.32 4.94
CA ARG A 63 0.80 -16.38 5.20
C ARG A 63 1.43 -15.00 5.04
N ILE A 64 2.46 -14.72 5.84
CA ILE A 64 3.25 -13.50 5.73
C ILE A 64 4.22 -13.64 4.56
N GLU A 65 4.17 -12.69 3.63
CA GLU A 65 5.07 -12.60 2.48
C GLU A 65 5.70 -11.20 2.41
N ILE A 66 6.97 -11.13 2.06
CA ILE A 66 7.66 -9.85 1.86
C ILE A 66 7.34 -9.34 0.46
N THR A 67 6.60 -8.24 0.37
CA THR A 67 6.25 -7.59 -0.90
C THR A 67 7.12 -6.36 -1.12
N LYS A 68 7.73 -6.25 -2.31
CA LYS A 68 8.44 -5.05 -2.76
C LYS A 68 7.46 -3.94 -3.11
N ILE A 69 7.79 -2.73 -2.69
CA ILE A 69 6.99 -1.50 -2.83
C ILE A 69 7.71 -0.55 -3.79
#